data_AF-A0A6G9I8V4-F1
#
_entry.id   AF-A0A6G9I8V4-F1
#
_cell.length_a   1.000
_cell.length_b   1.000
_cell.length_c   1.000
_cell.angle_alpha   90.00
_cell.angle_beta   90.00
_cell.angle_gamma   90.00
#
_symmetry.space_group_name_H-M   'P 1'
#
loop_
_entity.id
_entity.type
_entity.pdbx_description
1 polymer ?
#
loop_
_entity_poly.entity_id
_entity_poly.type
_entity_poly.pdbx_seq_one_letter_code
_entity_poly.pdbx_strand_id
1 'polypeptide(L)'
;MFGRLLQKILPKKKQAKELTARELSGRNNVGYPTIQLSRESDELVKKYYKGIRPAIQFYKETLFFKWGPTFIEESLSDEQLAALSGRNVQMVYLLLFRDMLRHIAPYVHPKNAHDNWVETLSQEILDNCQMLSDADDHDVETKKALFAGTEIYNIETEEPQAWIEPLVALAAFPADKLYRAHRALLTTMLKKLNKDNK
;
A
#
# COMPACT_ATOMS: atom_id res chain seq x y z
N MET A 1 48.14 22.95 -25.29
CA MET A 1 47.14 23.79 -24.57
C MET A 1 45.72 23.20 -24.71
N PHE A 2 45.44 22.03 -24.13
CA PHE A 2 44.11 21.39 -24.23
C PHE A 2 43.51 20.95 -22.88
N GLY A 3 44.14 21.31 -21.75
CA GLY A 3 43.71 20.86 -20.41
C GLY A 3 42.72 21.78 -19.68
N ARG A 4 42.34 22.95 -20.25
CA ARG A 4 41.55 23.97 -19.53
C ARG A 4 40.12 24.19 -20.06
N LEU A 5 39.71 23.55 -21.15
CA LEU A 5 38.39 23.79 -21.76
C LEU A 5 37.28 22.83 -21.30
N LEU A 6 37.63 21.69 -20.67
CA LEU A 6 36.64 20.66 -20.30
C LEU A 6 36.03 20.81 -18.90
N GLN A 7 36.51 21.73 -18.05
CA GLN A 7 35.94 21.95 -16.71
C GLN A 7 34.69 22.85 -16.70
N LYS A 8 34.29 23.45 -17.83
CA LYS A 8 33.15 24.38 -17.90
C LYS A 8 31.79 23.73 -18.22
N ILE A 9 31.72 22.41 -18.39
CA ILE A 9 30.49 21.69 -18.81
C ILE A 9 30.11 20.56 -17.84
N LEU A 10 30.53 20.63 -16.57
CA LEU A 10 29.95 19.78 -15.54
C LEU A 10 28.88 20.61 -14.79
N PRO A 11 27.59 20.23 -14.85
CA PRO A 11 26.58 20.89 -14.03
C PRO A 11 27.02 20.75 -12.58
N LYS A 12 27.12 21.89 -11.88
CA LYS A 12 27.36 21.91 -10.43
C LYS A 12 26.40 20.90 -9.80
N LYS A 13 26.93 19.92 -9.06
CA LYS A 13 26.11 19.04 -8.20
C LYS A 13 25.17 19.97 -7.45
N LYS A 14 23.87 19.94 -7.79
CA LYS A 14 22.86 20.65 -7.00
C LYS A 14 23.07 20.15 -5.58
N GLN A 15 23.42 21.04 -4.66
CA GLN A 15 23.43 20.70 -3.24
C GLN A 15 22.07 20.07 -2.97
N ALA A 16 22.09 18.81 -2.54
CA ALA A 16 20.86 18.14 -2.17
C ALA A 16 20.21 19.00 -1.08
N LYS A 17 18.99 19.47 -1.33
CA LYS A 17 18.20 20.17 -0.32
C LYS A 17 18.16 19.27 0.91
N GLU A 18 18.63 19.76 2.04
CA GLU A 18 18.48 19.03 3.30
C GLU A 18 16.99 18.86 3.58
N LEU A 19 16.61 17.63 3.95
CA LEU A 19 15.23 17.31 4.25
C LEU A 19 14.87 17.89 5.63
N THR A 20 13.67 18.42 5.75
CA THR A 20 13.10 18.78 7.05
C THR A 20 12.87 17.53 7.90
N ALA A 21 12.72 17.68 9.22
CA ALA A 21 12.37 16.56 10.11
C ALA A 21 11.05 15.88 9.70
N ARG A 22 10.07 16.66 9.24
CA ARG A 22 8.81 16.15 8.69
C ARG A 22 9.03 15.37 7.40
N GLU A 23 9.80 15.90 6.45
CA GLU A 23 10.12 15.21 5.19
C GLU A 23 10.87 13.89 5.46
N LEU A 24 11.78 13.87 6.45
CA LEU A 24 12.50 12.66 6.85
C LEU A 24 11.56 11.63 7.51
N SER A 25 10.68 12.07 8.41
CA SER A 25 9.70 11.20 9.07
C SER A 25 8.71 10.62 8.07
N GLY A 26 8.16 11.44 7.16
CA GLY A 26 7.30 10.97 6.09
C GLY A 26 8.00 9.95 5.18
N ARG A 27 9.28 10.17 4.85
CA ARG A 27 10.07 9.20 4.09
C ARG A 27 10.26 7.89 4.85
N ASN A 28 10.64 7.95 6.12
CA ASN A 28 11.00 6.77 6.90
C ASN A 28 9.79 5.95 7.35
N ASN A 29 8.70 6.62 7.71
CA ASN A 29 7.53 6.00 8.33
C ASN A 29 6.40 5.76 7.33
N VAL A 30 6.43 6.38 6.15
CA VAL A 30 5.40 6.17 5.11
C VAL A 30 6.04 5.75 3.80
N GLY A 31 6.97 6.55 3.27
CA GLY A 31 7.57 6.34 1.94
C GLY A 31 8.26 4.98 1.78
N TYR A 32 9.29 4.72 2.58
CA TYR A 32 10.04 3.46 2.51
C TYR A 32 9.20 2.22 2.79
N PRO A 33 8.34 2.19 3.83
CA PRO A 33 7.45 1.06 4.07
C PRO A 33 6.52 0.79 2.88
N THR A 34 5.96 1.85 2.27
CA THR A 34 5.12 1.75 1.07
C THR A 34 5.89 1.20 -0.13
N ILE A 35 7.12 1.66 -0.35
CA ILE A 35 7.98 1.20 -1.45
C ILE A 35 8.30 -0.28 -1.28
N GLN A 36 8.66 -0.72 -0.07
CA GLN A 36 8.94 -2.13 0.21
C GLN A 36 7.71 -2.99 -0.11
N LEU A 37 6.53 -2.65 0.42
CA LEU A 37 5.30 -3.38 0.15
C LEU A 37 4.96 -3.44 -1.35
N SER A 38 5.12 -2.32 -2.06
CA SER A 38 4.87 -2.29 -3.50
C SER A 38 5.87 -3.16 -4.27
N ARG A 39 7.14 -3.17 -3.87
CA ARG A 39 8.17 -4.00 -4.53
C ARG A 39 7.87 -5.48 -4.34
N GLU A 40 7.60 -5.92 -3.10
CA GLU A 40 7.30 -7.32 -2.81
C GLU A 40 6.05 -7.79 -3.57
N SER A 41 4.99 -6.97 -3.58
CA SER A 41 3.80 -7.27 -4.39
C SER A 41 4.08 -7.32 -5.89
N ASP A 42 4.90 -6.41 -6.44
CA ASP A 42 5.26 -6.41 -7.87
C ASP A 42 6.07 -7.64 -8.28
N GLU A 43 7.02 -8.07 -7.44
CA GLU A 43 7.86 -9.23 -7.70
C GLU A 43 7.03 -10.51 -7.77
N LEU A 44 6.15 -10.72 -6.79
CA LEU A 44 5.27 -11.88 -6.75
C LEU A 44 4.24 -11.88 -7.90
N VAL A 45 3.65 -10.71 -8.19
CA VAL A 45 2.70 -10.56 -9.30
C VAL A 45 3.35 -10.79 -10.65
N LYS A 46 4.58 -10.30 -10.85
CA LYS A 46 5.33 -10.54 -12.08
C LYS A 46 5.64 -12.02 -12.27
N LYS A 47 5.94 -12.74 -11.18
CA LYS A 47 6.34 -14.15 -11.21
C LYS A 47 5.15 -15.08 -11.43
N TYR A 48 4.03 -14.84 -10.76
CA TYR A 48 2.93 -15.80 -10.67
C TYR A 48 1.59 -15.27 -11.22
N TYR A 49 1.39 -13.95 -11.27
CA TYR A 49 0.07 -13.34 -11.45
C TYR A 49 0.02 -12.28 -12.56
N LYS A 50 0.80 -12.48 -13.64
CA LYS A 50 0.99 -11.47 -14.71
C LYS A 50 -0.32 -10.94 -15.31
N GLY A 51 -1.35 -11.78 -15.41
CA GLY A 51 -2.65 -11.41 -16.00
C GLY A 51 -3.41 -10.31 -15.23
N ILE A 52 -3.20 -10.21 -13.91
CA ILE A 52 -3.88 -9.22 -13.04
C ILE A 52 -3.00 -8.00 -12.73
N ARG A 53 -1.78 -7.95 -13.28
CA ARG A 53 -0.83 -6.86 -13.04
C ARG A 53 -1.39 -5.46 -13.31
N PRO A 54 -2.14 -5.19 -14.41
CA PRO A 54 -2.67 -3.84 -14.65
C PRO A 54 -3.64 -3.38 -13.56
N ALA A 55 -4.49 -4.28 -13.06
CA ALA A 55 -5.45 -4.01 -11.98
C ALA A 55 -4.70 -3.67 -10.68
N ILE A 56 -3.70 -4.47 -10.34
CA ILE A 56 -2.83 -4.26 -9.17
C ILE A 56 -2.08 -2.94 -9.26
N GLN A 57 -1.51 -2.63 -10.43
CA GLN A 57 -0.75 -1.40 -10.64
C GLN A 57 -1.64 -0.17 -10.51
N PHE A 58 -2.83 -0.17 -11.13
CA PHE A 58 -3.81 0.91 -10.99
C PHE A 58 -4.17 1.16 -9.52
N TYR A 59 -4.44 0.09 -8.77
CA TYR A 59 -4.79 0.19 -7.37
C TYR A 59 -3.65 0.78 -6.53
N LYS A 60 -2.43 0.25 -6.65
CA LYS A 60 -1.27 0.73 -5.89
C LYS A 60 -0.86 2.15 -6.27
N GLU A 61 -0.78 2.48 -7.56
CA GLU A 61 -0.44 3.83 -8.00
C GLU A 61 -1.40 4.89 -7.46
N THR A 62 -2.67 4.52 -7.29
CA THR A 62 -3.69 5.44 -6.79
C THR A 62 -3.73 5.48 -5.27
N LEU A 63 -3.85 4.33 -4.62
CA LEU A 63 -3.99 4.29 -3.17
C LEU A 63 -2.65 4.46 -2.45
N PHE A 64 -1.63 3.69 -2.82
CA PHE A 64 -0.37 3.64 -2.07
C PHE A 64 0.51 4.84 -2.36
N PHE A 65 0.50 5.35 -3.60
CA PHE A 65 1.45 6.38 -4.03
C PHE A 65 0.84 7.77 -4.26
N LYS A 66 -0.49 7.91 -4.19
CA LYS A 66 -1.14 9.22 -4.28
C LYS A 66 -1.98 9.49 -3.04
N TRP A 67 -3.09 8.77 -2.89
CA TRP A 67 -4.09 9.12 -1.89
C TRP A 67 -3.64 8.84 -0.46
N GLY A 68 -3.11 7.65 -0.17
CA GLY A 68 -2.67 7.27 1.17
C GLY A 68 -1.61 8.21 1.76
N PRO A 69 -0.49 8.50 1.05
CA PRO A 69 0.49 9.47 1.51
C PRO A 69 -0.10 10.86 1.76
N THR A 70 -0.96 11.35 0.86
CA THR A 70 -1.66 12.63 1.05
C THR A 70 -2.56 12.61 2.29
N PHE A 71 -3.27 11.51 2.54
CA PHE A 71 -4.12 11.39 3.72
C PHE A 71 -3.30 11.48 5.02
N ILE A 72 -2.15 10.83 5.08
CA ILE A 72 -1.26 10.91 6.24
C ILE A 72 -0.68 12.33 6.38
N GLU A 73 -0.19 12.91 5.29
CA GLU A 73 0.41 14.24 5.28
C GLU A 73 -0.57 15.34 5.71
N GLU A 74 -1.84 15.24 5.34
CA GLU A 74 -2.86 16.21 5.72
C GLU A 74 -3.39 16.01 7.15
N SER A 75 -3.24 14.82 7.72
CA SER A 75 -3.94 14.44 8.96
C SER A 75 -3.05 14.36 10.19
N LEU A 76 -1.74 14.13 10.01
CA LEU A 76 -0.80 13.98 11.12
C LEU A 76 0.04 15.24 11.34
N SER A 77 0.12 15.64 12.60
CA SER A 77 1.17 16.56 13.10
C SER A 77 2.58 15.98 12.90
N ASP A 78 3.61 16.81 13.05
CA ASP A 78 5.01 16.37 12.93
C ASP A 78 5.35 15.30 13.97
N GLU A 79 4.86 15.46 15.20
CA GLU A 79 5.06 14.51 16.30
C GLU A 79 4.36 13.18 16.03
N GLN A 80 3.11 13.22 15.56
CA GLN A 80 2.37 12.00 15.19
C GLN A 80 3.03 11.28 14.01
N LEU A 81 3.51 12.02 13.01
CA LEU A 81 4.21 11.45 11.86
C LEU A 81 5.54 10.81 12.27
N ALA A 82 6.28 11.43 13.20
CA ALA A 82 7.52 10.89 13.73
C ALA A 82 7.31 9.60 14.55
N ALA A 83 6.19 9.52 15.28
CA ALA A 83 5.81 8.34 16.07
C ALA A 83 5.10 7.24 15.25
N LEU A 84 4.67 7.53 14.02
CA LEU A 84 3.96 6.57 13.17
C LEU A 84 4.83 5.36 12.85
N SER A 85 4.33 4.16 13.15
CA SER A 85 5.00 2.91 12.76
C SER A 85 4.82 2.64 11.27
N GLY A 86 5.94 2.55 10.55
CA GLY A 86 5.94 2.19 9.14
C GLY A 86 5.35 0.80 8.86
N ARG A 87 5.49 -0.13 9.80
CA ARG A 87 4.87 -1.46 9.69
C ARG A 87 3.35 -1.41 9.84
N ASN A 88 2.82 -0.47 10.63
CA ASN A 88 1.37 -0.27 10.72
C ASN A 88 0.83 0.24 9.39
N VAL A 89 1.53 1.19 8.75
CA VAL A 89 1.19 1.67 7.40
C VAL A 89 1.20 0.52 6.39
N GLN A 90 2.25 -0.31 6.40
CA GLN A 90 2.32 -1.50 5.54
C GLN A 90 1.18 -2.47 5.78
N MET A 91 0.83 -2.75 7.04
CA MET A 91 -0.27 -3.65 7.38
C MET A 91 -1.60 -3.12 6.83
N VAL A 92 -1.92 -1.84 7.04
CA VAL A 92 -3.16 -1.24 6.50
C VAL A 92 -3.22 -1.38 4.98
N TYR A 93 -2.13 -1.06 4.29
CA TYR A 93 -2.06 -1.21 2.84
C TYR A 93 -2.15 -2.67 2.38
N LEU A 94 -1.53 -3.61 3.09
CA LEU A 94 -1.65 -5.04 2.79
C LEU A 94 -3.08 -5.55 2.97
N LEU A 95 -3.77 -5.15 4.04
CA LEU A 95 -5.16 -5.54 4.29
C LEU A 95 -6.10 -5.02 3.19
N LEU A 96 -5.94 -3.76 2.78
CA LEU A 96 -6.73 -3.17 1.69
C LEU A 96 -6.41 -3.82 0.33
N PHE A 97 -5.13 -4.12 0.08
CA PHE A 97 -4.70 -4.83 -1.11
C PHE A 97 -5.25 -6.25 -1.17
N ARG A 98 -5.17 -7.01 -0.07
CA ARG A 98 -5.75 -8.34 0.07
C ARG A 98 -7.25 -8.32 -0.17
N ASP A 99 -7.97 -7.37 0.42
CA ASP A 99 -9.40 -7.20 0.18
C ASP A 99 -9.70 -6.90 -1.30
N MET A 100 -8.93 -6.03 -1.94
CA MET A 100 -9.05 -5.79 -3.38
C MET A 100 -8.88 -7.07 -4.19
N LEU A 101 -7.88 -7.89 -3.86
CA LEU A 101 -7.65 -9.17 -4.52
C LEU A 101 -8.84 -10.13 -4.32
N ARG A 102 -9.43 -10.18 -3.13
CA ARG A 102 -10.63 -10.98 -2.84
C ARG A 102 -11.82 -10.55 -3.69
N HIS A 103 -12.04 -9.25 -3.84
CA HIS A 103 -13.11 -8.70 -4.68
C HIS A 103 -12.95 -9.05 -6.16
N ILE A 104 -11.72 -9.08 -6.68
CA ILE A 104 -11.49 -9.40 -8.09
C ILE A 104 -11.40 -10.91 -8.37
N ALA A 105 -11.05 -11.74 -7.39
CA ALA A 105 -10.83 -13.17 -7.57
C ALA A 105 -11.98 -13.93 -8.28
N PRO A 106 -13.28 -13.60 -8.07
CA PRO A 106 -14.36 -14.20 -8.85
C PRO A 106 -14.31 -13.93 -10.36
N TYR A 107 -13.61 -12.86 -10.77
CA TYR A 107 -13.51 -12.41 -12.16
C TYR A 107 -12.16 -12.74 -12.81
N VAL A 108 -11.14 -13.00 -11.99
CA VAL A 108 -9.78 -13.27 -12.46
C VAL A 108 -9.20 -14.49 -11.75
N HIS A 109 -8.88 -15.51 -12.54
CA HIS A 109 -8.14 -16.66 -12.07
C HIS A 109 -6.77 -16.70 -12.75
N PRO A 110 -5.68 -16.37 -12.03
CA PRO A 110 -4.35 -16.41 -12.62
C PRO A 110 -3.97 -17.83 -13.03
N LYS A 111 -3.28 -17.96 -14.16
CA LYS A 111 -2.90 -19.26 -14.72
C LYS A 111 -1.96 -19.99 -13.74
N ASN A 112 -2.31 -21.23 -13.37
CA ASN A 112 -1.58 -22.09 -12.43
C ASN A 112 -1.57 -21.60 -10.97
N ALA A 113 -2.50 -20.72 -10.60
CA ALA A 113 -2.67 -20.33 -9.21
C ALA A 113 -3.51 -21.37 -8.45
N HIS A 114 -3.24 -21.53 -7.15
CA HIS A 114 -4.09 -22.34 -6.27
C HIS A 114 -5.43 -21.62 -6.02
N ASP A 115 -6.47 -22.35 -5.61
CA ASP A 115 -7.79 -21.76 -5.34
C ASP A 115 -7.74 -20.66 -4.27
N ASN A 116 -6.82 -20.78 -3.31
CA ASN A 116 -6.59 -19.80 -2.24
C ASN A 116 -5.49 -18.77 -2.55
N TRP A 117 -5.20 -18.50 -3.83
CA TRP A 117 -4.05 -17.69 -4.25
C TRP A 117 -3.99 -16.29 -3.62
N VAL A 118 -5.12 -15.68 -3.33
CA VAL A 118 -5.18 -14.36 -2.67
C VAL A 118 -4.55 -14.43 -1.29
N GLU A 119 -4.87 -15.47 -0.54
CA GLU A 119 -4.38 -15.68 0.82
C GLU A 119 -2.89 -16.04 0.81
N THR A 120 -2.49 -16.94 -0.09
CA THR A 120 -1.07 -17.31 -0.27
C THR A 120 -0.22 -16.11 -0.66
N LEU A 121 -0.65 -15.32 -1.63
CA LEU A 121 0.06 -14.10 -2.05
C LEU A 121 0.15 -13.09 -0.89
N SER A 122 -0.93 -12.89 -0.15
CA SER A 122 -0.94 -11.92 0.96
C SER A 122 -0.03 -12.37 2.11
N GLN A 123 0.01 -13.67 2.40
CA GLN A 123 0.90 -14.25 3.41
C GLN A 123 2.37 -14.10 3.00
N GLU A 124 2.71 -14.41 1.74
CA GLU A 124 4.08 -14.21 1.24
C GLU A 124 4.53 -12.75 1.33
N ILE A 125 3.64 -11.79 1.02
CA ILE A 125 3.94 -10.37 1.17
C ILE A 125 4.13 -9.98 2.64
N LEU A 126 3.27 -10.48 3.54
CA LEU A 126 3.37 -10.25 4.98
C LEU A 126 4.73 -10.70 5.52
N ASP A 127 5.14 -11.91 5.15
CA ASP A 127 6.38 -12.55 5.60
C ASP A 127 7.61 -11.85 5.03
N ASN A 128 7.62 -11.55 3.72
CA ASN A 128 8.72 -10.84 3.05
C ASN A 128 8.91 -9.41 3.60
N CYS A 129 7.82 -8.75 3.98
CA CYS A 129 7.88 -7.44 4.60
C CYS A 129 8.15 -7.49 6.12
N GLN A 130 8.20 -8.68 6.72
CA GLN A 130 8.50 -8.86 8.14
C GLN A 130 7.58 -8.03 9.05
N MET A 131 6.29 -7.96 8.71
CA MET A 131 5.34 -7.03 9.36
C MET A 131 4.94 -7.45 10.78
N LEU A 132 5.25 -8.68 11.19
CA LEU A 132 4.87 -9.27 12.49
C LEU A 132 6.07 -9.69 13.35
N SER A 133 7.30 -9.41 12.92
CA SER A 133 8.50 -10.02 13.52
C SER A 133 9.36 -9.07 14.36
N ASP A 134 8.88 -7.87 14.68
CA ASP A 134 9.64 -6.92 15.50
C ASP A 134 9.30 -7.09 16.98
N ALA A 135 10.34 -7.16 17.81
CA ALA A 135 10.22 -7.39 19.25
C ALA A 135 9.62 -6.17 19.98
N ASP A 136 9.77 -4.98 19.42
CA ASP A 136 9.30 -3.71 19.98
C ASP A 136 7.94 -3.26 19.39
N ASP A 137 7.29 -4.12 18.61
CA ASP A 137 6.01 -3.79 17.95
C ASP A 137 4.83 -4.09 18.89
N HIS A 138 4.32 -3.03 19.51
CA HIS A 138 3.19 -3.10 20.45
C HIS A 138 1.86 -3.47 19.79
N ASP A 139 1.77 -3.44 18.46
CA ASP A 139 0.54 -3.70 17.70
C ASP A 139 0.49 -5.11 17.08
N VAL A 140 1.47 -5.98 17.35
CA VAL A 140 1.58 -7.30 16.70
C VAL A 140 0.32 -8.15 16.85
N GLU A 141 -0.28 -8.18 18.03
CA GLU A 141 -1.50 -8.99 18.26
C GLU A 141 -2.71 -8.42 17.51
N THR A 142 -2.85 -7.08 17.47
CA THR A 142 -3.88 -6.41 16.66
C THR A 142 -3.69 -6.71 15.17
N LYS A 143 -2.45 -6.64 14.67
CA LYS A 143 -2.11 -6.95 13.28
C LYS A 143 -2.40 -8.41 12.93
N LYS A 144 -2.02 -9.35 13.80
CA LYS A 144 -2.34 -10.78 13.64
C LYS A 144 -3.84 -11.01 13.57
N ALA A 145 -4.61 -10.41 14.49
CA ALA A 145 -6.07 -10.54 14.51
C ALA A 145 -6.71 -10.00 13.23
N LEU A 146 -6.28 -8.81 12.80
CA LEU A 146 -6.73 -8.21 11.54
C LEU A 146 -6.38 -9.07 10.32
N PHE A 147 -5.15 -9.59 10.26
CA PHE A 147 -4.71 -10.42 9.15
C PHE A 147 -5.40 -11.80 9.14
N ALA A 148 -5.73 -12.36 10.30
CA ALA A 148 -6.51 -13.59 10.39
C ALA A 148 -7.95 -13.44 9.86
N GLY A 149 -8.47 -12.21 9.74
CA GLY A 149 -9.79 -11.92 9.19
C GLY A 149 -9.99 -12.46 7.76
N THR A 150 -11.07 -13.21 7.55
CA THR A 150 -11.41 -13.82 6.25
C THR A 150 -12.50 -13.07 5.49
N GLU A 151 -13.15 -12.11 6.13
CA GLU A 151 -14.28 -11.40 5.54
C GLU A 151 -13.82 -10.45 4.42
N ILE A 152 -14.66 -10.35 3.39
CA ILE A 152 -14.54 -9.35 2.33
C ILE A 152 -15.19 -8.08 2.84
N TYR A 153 -14.50 -6.95 2.72
CA TYR A 153 -15.01 -5.67 3.15
C TYR A 153 -16.19 -5.24 2.29
N ASN A 154 -17.32 -4.97 2.95
CA ASN A 154 -18.49 -4.44 2.27
C ASN A 154 -18.20 -3.02 1.76
N ILE A 155 -18.39 -2.82 0.45
CA ILE A 155 -18.19 -1.56 -0.27
C ILE A 155 -19.44 -1.09 -1.02
N GLU A 156 -20.57 -1.78 -0.86
CA GLU A 156 -21.79 -1.46 -1.62
C GLU A 156 -22.42 -0.14 -1.15
N THR A 157 -22.33 0.14 0.14
CA THR A 157 -22.86 1.34 0.79
C THR A 157 -22.00 2.58 0.51
N GLU A 158 -22.57 3.78 0.63
CA GLU A 158 -21.80 5.03 0.52
C GLU A 158 -21.17 5.47 1.85
N GLU A 159 -21.69 4.96 2.97
CA GLU A 159 -21.26 5.30 4.32
C GLU A 159 -20.15 4.37 4.82
N PRO A 160 -19.15 4.90 5.57
CA PRO A 160 -18.12 4.09 6.21
C PRO A 160 -18.70 2.94 7.02
N GLN A 161 -18.10 1.77 6.86
CA GLN A 161 -18.52 0.54 7.52
C GLN A 161 -17.59 0.21 8.69
N ALA A 162 -18.07 -0.56 9.66
CA ALA A 162 -17.34 -0.86 10.90
C ALA A 162 -15.95 -1.50 10.69
N TRP A 163 -15.72 -2.19 9.56
CA TRP A 163 -14.42 -2.79 9.24
C TRP A 163 -13.30 -1.75 9.09
N ILE A 164 -13.61 -0.48 8.81
CA ILE A 164 -12.58 0.56 8.60
C ILE A 164 -11.89 0.97 9.90
N GLU A 165 -12.63 0.94 11.02
CA GLU A 165 -12.19 1.44 12.32
C GLU A 165 -10.89 0.77 12.82
N PRO A 166 -10.78 -0.56 12.88
CA PRO A 166 -9.55 -1.18 13.35
C PRO A 166 -8.37 -1.00 12.39
N LEU A 167 -8.61 -0.71 11.09
CA LEU A 167 -7.55 -0.38 10.14
C LEU A 167 -6.99 1.02 10.40
N VAL A 168 -7.87 2.00 10.59
CA VAL A 168 -7.41 3.38 10.84
C VAL A 168 -6.78 3.56 12.20
N ALA A 169 -7.19 2.76 13.19
CA ALA A 169 -6.55 2.74 14.51
C ALA A 169 -5.06 2.38 14.44
N LEU A 170 -4.65 1.53 13.49
CA LEU A 170 -3.24 1.14 13.34
C LEU A 170 -2.34 2.28 12.83
N ALA A 171 -2.80 3.04 11.83
CA ALA A 171 -1.93 3.98 11.11
C ALA A 171 -2.46 5.42 11.07
N ALA A 172 -3.47 5.73 11.89
CA ALA A 172 -4.10 7.04 12.03
C ALA A 172 -4.57 7.66 10.70
N PHE A 173 -5.02 6.83 9.77
CA PHE A 173 -5.69 7.32 8.55
C PHE A 173 -7.06 7.93 8.90
N PRO A 174 -7.56 8.92 8.15
CA PRO A 174 -8.95 9.33 8.27
C PRO A 174 -9.88 8.25 7.72
N ALA A 175 -10.74 7.68 8.58
CA ALA A 175 -11.68 6.59 8.23
C ALA A 175 -12.47 6.88 6.96
N ASP A 176 -13.11 8.04 6.88
CA ASP A 176 -13.94 8.42 5.73
C ASP A 176 -13.13 8.50 4.43
N LYS A 177 -11.94 9.13 4.45
CA LYS A 177 -11.08 9.24 3.26
C LYS A 177 -10.61 7.86 2.79
N LEU A 178 -10.16 7.01 3.72
CA LEU A 178 -9.66 5.67 3.40
C LEU A 178 -10.77 4.76 2.86
N TYR A 179 -11.95 4.79 3.49
CA TYR A 179 -13.13 4.05 3.04
C TYR A 179 -13.55 4.45 1.63
N ARG A 180 -13.77 5.76 1.40
CA ARG A 180 -14.22 6.28 0.09
C ARG A 180 -13.19 5.99 -1.00
N ALA A 181 -11.90 6.13 -0.70
CA ALA A 181 -10.82 5.79 -1.61
C ALA A 181 -10.86 4.33 -2.05
N HIS A 182 -10.89 3.41 -1.08
CA HIS A 182 -10.94 1.97 -1.34
C HIS A 182 -12.18 1.58 -2.15
N ARG A 183 -13.36 2.04 -1.71
CA ARG A 183 -14.63 1.83 -2.40
C ARG A 183 -14.59 2.32 -3.85
N ALA A 184 -14.12 3.55 -4.09
CA ALA A 184 -14.10 4.14 -5.42
C ALA A 184 -13.20 3.35 -6.39
N LEU A 185 -12.04 2.89 -5.90
CA LEU A 185 -11.13 2.06 -6.68
C LEU A 185 -11.75 0.71 -7.01
N LEU A 186 -12.29 0.00 -6.02
CA LEU A 186 -12.92 -1.30 -6.24
C LEU A 186 -14.14 -1.20 -7.16
N THR A 187 -15.00 -0.22 -6.94
CA THR A 187 -16.16 0.03 -7.82
C THR A 187 -15.71 0.24 -9.26
N THR A 188 -14.64 1.01 -9.47
CA THR A 188 -14.09 1.26 -10.81
C THR A 188 -13.52 0.01 -11.45
N MET A 189 -12.78 -0.80 -10.68
CA MET A 189 -12.16 -2.04 -11.15
C MET A 189 -13.22 -3.09 -11.49
N LEU A 190 -14.18 -3.32 -10.60
CA LEU A 190 -15.27 -4.29 -10.79
C LEU A 190 -16.16 -3.91 -11.98
N LYS A 191 -16.42 -2.61 -12.22
CA LYS A 191 -17.14 -2.15 -13.42
C LYS A 191 -16.38 -2.46 -14.71
N LYS A 192 -15.05 -2.41 -14.71
CA LYS A 192 -14.23 -2.77 -15.89
C LYS A 192 -14.25 -4.27 -16.12
N LEU A 193 -13.97 -5.06 -15.08
CA LEU A 193 -13.96 -6.53 -15.16
C LEU A 193 -15.32 -7.12 -15.57
N ASN A 194 -16.43 -6.54 -15.10
CA ASN A 194 -17.77 -6.96 -15.53
C ASN A 194 -18.10 -6.63 -16.98
N LYS A 195 -17.46 -5.61 -17.58
CA LYS A 195 -17.64 -5.27 -18.99
C LYS A 195 -16.85 -6.22 -19.89
N ASP A 196 -15.66 -6.61 -19.47
CA ASP A 196 -14.78 -7.47 -20.26
C ASP A 196 -15.26 -8.94 -20.30
N ASN A 197 -16.16 -9.32 -19.39
CA ASN A 197 -16.78 -10.66 -19.30
C ASN A 197 -18.17 -10.77 -19.97
N LYS A 198 -18.67 -9.71 -20.61
CA LYS A 198 -19.94 -9.69 -21.37
C LYS A 198 -19.67 -9.62 -22.86
#